data_AF-A0A196SPC2-F1
#
_entry.id   AF-A0A196SPC2-F1
#
_cell.length_a   1.000
_cell.length_b   1.000
_cell.length_c   1.000
_cell.angle_alpha   90.00
_cell.angle_beta   90.00
_cell.angle_gamma   90.00
#
_symmetry.space_group_name_H-M   'P 1'
#
loop_
_entity.id
_entity.type
_entity.pdbx_description
1 polymer ?
#
loop_
_entity_poly.entity_id
_entity_poly.type
_entity_poly.pdbx_seq_one_letter_code
_entity_poly.pdbx_strand_id
1 'polypeptide(L)'
;MDVHRRFVQSDEGFAVLLKRWKRGDFGSCSCWRCSGTHFLPVGLDTIPGVSSVKLFCPCCKEIYNPPAPYNALDGAFFGREIPSRFLSGYSGLVEEPKPAYRPAIFGFIIHPSSPYYQNATRKGAK
;
A
#
# COMPACT_ATOMS: atom_id res chain seq x y z
N MET A 1 -12.22 -5.45 20.77
CA MET A 1 -11.34 -5.74 19.61
C MET A 1 -12.12 -5.69 18.30
N ASP A 2 -13.21 -6.46 18.15
CA ASP A 2 -14.06 -6.44 16.94
C ASP A 2 -14.81 -5.13 16.67
N VAL A 3 -15.04 -4.30 17.69
CA VAL A 3 -15.78 -3.02 17.53
C VAL A 3 -15.07 -2.08 16.57
N HIS A 4 -13.75 -1.90 16.69
CA HIS A 4 -12.98 -1.03 15.81
C HIS A 4 -13.03 -1.54 14.36
N ARG A 5 -12.83 -2.84 14.17
CA ARG A 5 -12.87 -3.47 12.84
C ARG A 5 -14.24 -3.27 12.18
N ARG A 6 -15.32 -3.54 12.89
CA ARG A 6 -16.69 -3.35 12.38
C ARG A 6 -16.96 -1.89 12.04
N PHE A 7 -16.52 -0.97 12.89
CA PHE A 7 -16.68 0.47 12.63
C PHE A 7 -15.92 0.91 11.39
N VAL A 8 -14.62 0.63 11.27
CA VAL A 8 -13.81 1.07 10.12
C VAL A 8 -14.32 0.46 8.81
N GLN A 9 -14.95 -0.72 8.85
CA GLN A 9 -15.54 -1.36 7.69
C GLN A 9 -16.99 -0.92 7.37
N SER A 10 -17.62 -0.12 8.23
CA SER A 10 -18.93 0.49 7.98
C SER A 10 -18.82 1.70 7.04
N ASP A 11 -19.92 2.12 6.42
CA ASP A 11 -19.92 3.27 5.51
C ASP A 11 -19.50 4.58 6.21
N GLU A 12 -19.92 4.77 7.46
CA GLU A 12 -19.50 5.90 8.28
C GLU A 12 -17.98 5.85 8.56
N GLY A 13 -17.47 4.68 8.93
CA GLY A 13 -16.04 4.48 9.14
C GLY A 13 -15.22 4.71 7.88
N PHE A 14 -15.71 4.29 6.71
CA PHE A 14 -15.09 4.54 5.41
C PHE A 14 -15.07 6.02 5.05
N ALA A 15 -16.11 6.78 5.38
CA ALA A 15 -16.12 8.23 5.19
C ALA A 15 -15.04 8.91 6.06
N VAL A 16 -14.88 8.49 7.31
CA VAL A 16 -13.80 8.95 8.19
C VAL A 16 -12.43 8.53 7.64
N LEU A 17 -12.30 7.29 7.19
CA LEU A 17 -11.08 6.75 6.60
C LEU A 17 -10.67 7.53 5.36
N LEU A 18 -11.61 7.85 4.47
CA LEU A 18 -11.37 8.67 3.28
C LEU A 18 -10.84 10.05 3.65
N LYS A 19 -11.40 10.70 4.67
CA LYS A 19 -10.93 12.00 5.14
C LYS A 19 -9.49 11.93 5.67
N ARG A 20 -9.15 10.87 6.41
CA ARG A 20 -7.78 10.62 6.90
C ARG A 20 -6.82 10.26 5.77
N TRP A 21 -7.28 9.46 4.81
CA TRP A 21 -6.53 9.10 3.61
C TRP A 21 -6.17 10.35 2.81
N LYS A 22 -7.13 11.24 2.53
CA LYS A 22 -6.86 12.50 1.82
C LYS A 22 -5.85 13.40 2.53
N ARG A 23 -5.81 13.37 3.88
CA ARG A 23 -4.82 14.11 4.67
C ARG A 23 -3.43 13.47 4.69
N GLY A 24 -3.31 12.20 4.31
CA GLY A 24 -2.04 11.47 4.31
C GLY A 24 -1.64 10.94 5.68
N ASP A 25 -2.59 10.71 6.60
CA ASP A 25 -2.32 10.27 7.97
C ASP A 25 -1.54 8.95 8.06
N PHE A 26 -1.70 8.08 7.05
CA PHE A 26 -1.07 6.77 6.99
C PHE A 26 0.27 6.77 6.25
N GLY A 27 0.73 7.96 5.82
CA GLY A 27 1.90 8.12 4.97
C GLY A 27 1.62 7.84 3.49
N SER A 28 2.70 7.83 2.72
CA SER A 28 2.68 7.80 1.26
C SER A 28 3.63 6.76 0.69
N CYS A 29 3.28 6.23 -0.48
CA CYS A 29 4.08 5.24 -1.16
C CYS A 29 5.45 5.78 -1.59
N SER A 30 6.51 5.08 -1.18
CA SER A 30 7.90 5.36 -1.58
C SER A 30 8.23 4.90 -2.99
N CYS A 31 7.37 4.07 -3.61
CA CYS A 31 7.53 3.68 -4.99
C CYS A 31 7.39 4.91 -5.89
N TRP A 32 8.46 5.21 -6.63
CA TRP A 32 8.52 6.37 -7.53
C TRP A 32 7.38 6.36 -8.58
N ARG A 33 6.85 5.17 -8.91
CA ARG A 33 5.76 4.98 -9.86
C ARG A 33 4.42 5.49 -9.34
N CYS A 34 4.27 5.56 -8.02
CA CYS A 34 3.01 5.87 -7.35
C CYS A 34 2.83 7.36 -7.03
N SER A 35 3.78 8.22 -7.41
CA SER A 35 3.70 9.68 -7.22
C SER A 35 3.31 10.10 -5.79
N GLY A 36 3.70 9.33 -4.75
CA GLY A 36 3.34 9.63 -3.37
C GLY A 36 1.89 9.32 -2.99
N THR A 37 1.21 8.42 -3.69
CA THR A 37 -0.14 7.93 -3.34
C THR A 37 -0.21 7.53 -1.86
N HIS A 38 -1.22 8.02 -1.15
CA HIS A 38 -1.40 7.76 0.28
C HIS A 38 -1.78 6.30 0.56
N PHE A 39 -1.31 5.76 1.68
CA PHE A 39 -1.56 4.38 2.09
C PHE A 39 -2.93 4.19 2.76
N LEU A 40 -3.42 2.95 2.73
CA LEU A 40 -4.54 2.48 3.52
C LEU A 40 -4.06 1.47 4.58
N PRO A 41 -4.57 1.51 5.82
CA PRO A 41 -4.26 0.48 6.80
C PRO A 41 -4.95 -0.84 6.42
N VAL A 42 -4.25 -1.96 6.58
CA VAL A 42 -4.78 -3.30 6.33
C VAL A 42 -4.27 -4.30 7.36
N GLY A 43 -5.12 -5.21 7.81
CA GLY A 43 -4.72 -6.38 8.57
C GLY A 43 -4.62 -7.59 7.65
N LEU A 44 -3.54 -8.39 7.74
CA LEU A 44 -3.42 -9.61 6.95
C LEU A 44 -4.27 -10.75 7.53
N ASP A 45 -4.52 -10.72 8.83
CA ASP A 45 -5.29 -11.74 9.53
C ASP A 45 -6.44 -11.12 10.32
N THR A 46 -7.45 -11.94 10.57
CA THR A 46 -8.62 -11.56 11.38
C THR A 46 -8.50 -12.03 12.83
N ILE A 47 -7.49 -12.84 13.13
CA ILE A 47 -7.23 -13.41 14.44
C ILE A 47 -6.21 -12.50 15.15
N PRO A 48 -6.54 -11.96 16.34
CA PRO A 48 -5.60 -11.13 17.11
C PRO A 48 -4.29 -11.85 17.43
N GLY A 49 -3.20 -11.10 17.48
CA GLY A 49 -1.86 -11.58 17.83
C GLY A 49 -1.11 -12.34 16.72
N VAL A 50 -1.72 -12.55 15.56
CA VAL A 50 -1.09 -13.27 14.44
C VAL A 50 -0.18 -12.36 13.61
N SER A 51 -0.68 -11.19 13.21
CA SER A 51 0.07 -10.25 12.39
C SER A 51 -0.20 -8.81 12.78
N SER A 52 0.83 -7.97 12.66
CA SER A 52 0.67 -6.53 12.85
C SER A 52 0.01 -5.87 11.65
N VAL A 53 -0.53 -4.67 11.87
CA VAL A 53 -1.09 -3.84 10.81
C VAL A 53 -0.03 -3.55 9.75
N LYS A 54 -0.47 -3.58 8.50
CA LYS A 54 0.31 -3.23 7.33
C LYS A 54 -0.31 -2.03 6.62
N LEU A 55 0.45 -1.47 5.69
CA LEU A 55 0.02 -0.36 4.83
C LEU A 55 -0.13 -0.87 3.41
N PHE A 56 -1.26 -0.61 2.78
CA PHE A 56 -1.52 -0.98 1.39
C PHE A 56 -1.47 0.26 0.49
N CYS A 57 -0.72 0.18 -0.61
CA CYS A 57 -0.74 1.23 -1.63
C CYS A 57 -1.80 0.91 -2.70
N PRO A 58 -2.83 1.76 -2.89
CA PRO A 58 -3.84 1.51 -3.90
C PRO A 58 -3.32 1.65 -5.34
N CYS A 59 -2.21 2.34 -5.55
CA CYS A 59 -1.61 2.55 -6.89
C CYS A 59 -0.77 1.34 -7.35
N CYS A 60 0.25 0.91 -6.59
CA CYS A 60 1.06 -0.26 -6.96
C CYS A 60 0.49 -1.61 -6.49
N LYS A 61 -0.54 -1.60 -5.63
CA LYS A 61 -1.18 -2.80 -5.05
C LYS A 61 -0.23 -3.65 -4.20
N GLU A 62 0.80 -3.02 -3.62
CA GLU A 62 1.75 -3.66 -2.71
C GLU A 62 1.46 -3.33 -1.24
N ILE A 63 1.98 -4.20 -0.36
CA ILE A 63 1.86 -4.10 1.10
C ILE A 63 3.21 -3.71 1.69
N TYR A 64 3.20 -2.73 2.59
CA TYR A 64 4.34 -2.14 3.24
C TYR A 64 4.24 -2.28 4.77
N ASN A 65 5.38 -2.29 5.44
CA ASN A 65 5.42 -2.23 6.89
C ASN A 65 5.32 -0.77 7.36
N PRO A 66 4.44 -0.44 8.31
CA PRO A 66 4.43 0.90 8.89
C PRO A 66 5.69 1.13 9.74
N PRO A 67 6.09 2.39 9.98
CA PRO A 67 7.19 2.68 10.90
C PRO A 67 6.82 2.36 12.35
N ALA A 68 7.83 2.17 13.21
CA ALA A 68 7.61 2.11 14.65
C ALA A 68 7.05 3.45 15.18
N PRO A 69 6.11 3.46 16.15
CA PRO A 69 5.63 2.31 16.93
C PRO A 69 4.44 1.55 16.30
N TYR A 70 3.95 2.00 15.15
CA TYR A 70 2.71 1.48 14.55
C TYR A 70 2.85 0.03 14.04
N ASN A 71 4.07 -0.43 13.77
CA ASN A 71 4.37 -1.81 13.38
C ASN A 71 4.09 -2.86 14.48
N ALA A 72 3.84 -2.43 15.72
CA ALA A 72 3.43 -3.30 16.82
C ALA A 72 1.90 -3.37 17.02
N LEU A 73 1.13 -2.52 16.32
CA LEU A 73 -0.33 -2.56 16.40
C LEU A 73 -0.89 -3.80 15.71
N ASP A 74 -1.89 -4.43 16.32
CA ASP A 74 -2.52 -5.63 15.78
C ASP A 74 -3.32 -5.32 14.50
N GLY A 75 -3.05 -6.07 13.43
CA GLY A 75 -3.75 -5.93 12.16
C GLY A 75 -5.22 -6.36 12.21
N ALA A 76 -5.58 -7.24 13.15
CA ALA A 76 -6.94 -7.75 13.30
C ALA A 76 -7.97 -6.64 13.56
N PHE A 77 -7.55 -5.48 14.08
CA PHE A 77 -8.43 -4.31 14.27
C PHE A 77 -8.87 -3.64 12.97
N PHE A 78 -8.21 -3.90 11.86
CA PHE A 78 -8.52 -3.33 10.54
C PHE A 78 -9.14 -4.38 9.61
N GLY A 79 -8.57 -5.58 9.61
CA GLY A 79 -8.95 -6.68 8.72
C GLY A 79 -8.49 -6.49 7.27
N ARG A 80 -8.73 -7.51 6.45
CA ARG A 80 -8.24 -7.60 5.06
C ARG A 80 -9.05 -6.81 4.03
N GLU A 81 -10.30 -6.49 4.34
CA GLU A 81 -11.29 -6.02 3.35
C GLU A 81 -11.20 -4.50 3.06
N ILE A 82 -10.43 -3.74 3.84
CA ILE A 82 -10.37 -2.29 3.68
C ILE A 82 -9.91 -1.89 2.26
N PRO A 83 -8.79 -2.42 1.72
CA PRO A 83 -8.33 -2.07 0.38
C PRO A 83 -9.34 -2.34 -0.73
N SER A 84 -9.94 -3.54 -0.75
CA SER A 84 -10.87 -3.95 -1.80
C SER A 84 -12.12 -3.09 -1.81
N ARG A 85 -12.71 -2.84 -0.64
CA ARG A 85 -13.91 -2.00 -0.50
C ARG A 85 -13.62 -0.52 -0.76
N PHE A 86 -12.44 -0.02 -0.37
CA PHE A 86 -12.03 1.34 -0.69
C PHE A 86 -11.91 1.56 -2.21
N LEU A 87 -11.22 0.65 -2.90
CA LEU A 87 -11.02 0.76 -4.35
C LEU A 87 -12.33 0.63 -5.14
N SER A 88 -13.26 -0.20 -4.66
CA SER A 88 -14.59 -0.32 -5.25
C SER A 88 -15.42 0.97 -5.09
N GLY A 89 -15.40 1.58 -3.89
CA GLY A 89 -16.17 2.79 -3.61
C GLY A 89 -15.55 4.09 -4.15
N TYR A 90 -14.24 4.12 -4.37
CA TYR A 90 -13.48 5.34 -4.70
C TYR A 90 -12.52 5.16 -5.88
N SER A 91 -12.91 4.37 -6.89
CA SER A 91 -12.08 4.02 -8.05
C SER A 91 -11.48 5.21 -8.82
N GLY A 92 -12.15 6.38 -8.80
CA GLY A 92 -11.67 7.59 -9.48
C GLY A 92 -10.63 8.42 -8.69
N LEU A 93 -10.29 8.04 -7.46
CA LEU A 93 -9.34 8.80 -6.62
C LEU A 93 -7.89 8.31 -6.73
N VAL A 94 -7.67 7.17 -7.36
CA VAL A 94 -6.36 6.52 -7.41
C VAL A 94 -5.86 6.56 -8.84
N GLU A 95 -4.70 7.17 -9.04
CA GLU A 95 -4.04 7.19 -10.33
C GLU A 95 -3.39 5.84 -10.65
N GLU A 96 -3.37 5.48 -11.93
CA GLU A 96 -2.61 4.33 -12.42
C GLU A 96 -1.10 4.55 -12.22
N PRO A 97 -0.33 3.52 -11.85
CA PRO A 97 1.10 3.65 -11.64
C PRO A 97 1.81 4.00 -12.94
N LYS A 98 2.79 4.91 -12.85
CA LYS A 98 3.68 5.23 -13.98
C LYS A 98 4.32 3.96 -14.55
N PRO A 99 4.67 3.93 -15.85
CA PRO A 99 5.30 2.77 -16.46
C PRO A 99 6.60 2.40 -15.76
N ALA A 100 6.96 1.12 -15.80
CA ALA A 100 8.21 0.65 -15.21
C ALA A 100 9.43 1.38 -15.80
N TYR A 101 10.44 1.61 -14.97
CA TYR A 101 11.66 2.29 -15.38
C TYR A 101 12.37 1.44 -16.42
N ARG A 102 12.66 2.01 -17.59
CA ARG A 102 13.47 1.36 -18.61
C ARG A 102 14.92 1.81 -18.44
N PRO A 103 15.80 0.99 -17.84
CA PRO A 103 17.18 1.39 -17.63
C PRO A 103 17.90 1.56 -18.97
N ALA A 104 18.54 2.71 -19.14
CA ALA A 104 19.35 3.02 -20.31
C ALA A 104 20.69 3.64 -19.87
N ILE A 105 21.77 3.28 -20.57
CA ILE A 105 23.11 3.83 -20.36
C ILE A 105 23.52 4.49 -21.68
N PHE A 106 23.88 5.77 -21.64
CA PHE A 106 24.16 6.58 -22.84
C PHE A 106 23.05 6.51 -23.92
N GLY A 107 21.79 6.36 -23.50
CA GLY A 107 20.63 6.25 -24.41
C GLY A 107 20.38 4.83 -24.97
N PHE A 108 21.27 3.87 -24.72
CA PHE A 108 21.06 2.47 -25.09
C PHE A 108 20.30 1.73 -23.99
N ILE A 109 19.16 1.15 -24.35
CA ILE A 109 18.32 0.37 -23.44
C ILE A 109 19.06 -0.91 -23.06
N ILE A 110 19.17 -1.18 -21.77
CA ILE A 110 19.78 -2.43 -21.30
C ILE A 110 18.79 -3.57 -21.58
N HIS A 111 19.26 -4.58 -22.33
CA HIS A 111 18.43 -5.74 -22.65
C HIS A 111 18.15 -6.59 -21.39
N PRO A 112 16.94 -7.17 -21.22
CA PRO A 112 16.58 -7.97 -20.05
C PRO A 112 17.46 -9.20 -19.77
N SER A 113 18.12 -9.75 -20.79
CA SER A 113 19.07 -10.86 -20.64
C SER A 113 20.41 -10.44 -20.02
N SER A 114 20.69 -9.14 -19.94
CA SER A 114 21.94 -8.63 -19.38
C SER A 114 21.98 -8.84 -17.86
N PRO A 115 23.13 -9.27 -17.30
CA PRO A 115 23.29 -9.39 -15.86
C PRO A 115 23.06 -8.06 -15.11
N TYR A 116 23.30 -6.93 -15.77
CA TYR A 116 23.05 -5.60 -15.20
C TYR A 116 21.56 -5.29 -15.04
N TYR A 117 20.69 -5.83 -15.91
CA TYR A 117 19.24 -5.67 -15.82
C TYR A 117 18.66 -6.52 -14.67
N GLN A 118 19.09 -7.78 -14.58
CA GLN A 118 18.57 -8.73 -13.58
C GLN A 118 18.97 -8.37 -12.14
N ASN A 119 20.15 -7.77 -11.96
CA ASN A 119 20.60 -7.34 -10.63
C ASN A 119 19.86 -6.07 -10.15
N ALA A 120 19.43 -5.20 -11.08
CA ALA A 120 18.64 -4.02 -10.76
C ALA A 120 17.23 -4.38 -10.28
N THR A 121 16.59 -5.39 -10.89
CA THR A 121 15.24 -5.84 -10.47
C THR A 121 15.25 -6.55 -9.11
N ARG A 122 16.32 -7.29 -8.78
CA ARG A 122 16.43 -7.98 -7.48
C ARG A 122 16.62 -7.05 -6.28
N LYS A 123 17.24 -5.89 -6.45
CA LYS A 123 17.49 -4.92 -5.36
C LYS A 123 16.27 -4.08 -4.97
N GLY A 124 15.21 -4.05 -5.78
CA GLY A 124 13.96 -3.36 -5.48
C GLY A 124 12.91 -4.20 -4.73
N ALA A 125 13.20 -5.47 -4.44
CA ALA A 125 12.29 -6.42 -3.77
C ALA A 125 12.64 -6.62 -2.28
N LYS A 126 12.94 -5.53 -1.56
CA LYS A 126 13.13 -5.52 -0.10
C LYS A 126 12.16 -4.55 0.55
#